data_AF-A0A068TZH2-F1
#
_entry.id   AF-A0A068TZH2-F1
#
_cell.length_a   1.000
_cell.length_b   1.000
_cell.length_c   1.000
_cell.angle_alpha   90.00
_cell.angle_beta   90.00
_cell.angle_gamma   90.00
#
_symmetry.space_group_name_H-M   'P 1'
#
loop_
_entity.id
_entity.type
_entity.pdbx_description
1 polymer ?
#
loop_
_entity_poly.entity_id
_entity_poly.type
_entity_poly.pdbx_seq_one_letter_code
_entity_poly.pdbx_strand_id
1 'polypeptide(L)'
;MTITIQKLILSEPVYAKISHFILSKTVKTARWGYSTRPIYGWGNVDSKQKSTAGWLAAFPVFEPHWQMCMAGGLSTGWIEWDGERFEFENAPSYSEKNWGGGFPRRWFWVQCNVFEGASGDIALTAAGGLRQLPGLSDTFENAALIGVHYRGVFYEFVPWNGVVKWEVSQWGYWFMSAENKTHKVELVATTKDPGTTLRAPTSEAGFASACKDTCSAELRLQLWDRRSDGSKGNIILDVTSNMAAVEVGGGPWFSPWKGQTNAPEFVSRALSLPVDVEGLLDSVPLLKPPGL
;
A
#
# COMPACT_ATOMS: atom_id res chain seq x y z
N MET A 1 -16.80 -5.91 -10.33
CA MET A 1 -15.88 -7.07 -10.21
C MET A 1 -15.00 -6.82 -9.00
N THR A 2 -14.82 -7.80 -8.12
CA THR A 2 -13.98 -7.64 -6.91
C THR A 2 -12.72 -8.47 -7.10
N ILE A 3 -11.55 -7.87 -6.92
CA ILE A 3 -10.25 -8.53 -7.07
C ILE A 3 -9.50 -8.45 -5.74
N THR A 4 -9.65 -9.47 -4.92
CA THR A 4 -8.81 -9.58 -3.73
C THR A 4 -7.40 -9.98 -4.15
N ILE A 5 -6.40 -9.15 -3.83
CA ILE A 5 -4.98 -9.42 -4.09
C ILE A 5 -4.31 -9.68 -2.76
N GLN A 6 -4.16 -10.94 -2.37
CA GLN A 6 -3.34 -11.30 -1.23
C GLN A 6 -1.89 -11.48 -1.70
N LYS A 7 -1.02 -10.53 -1.37
CA LYS A 7 0.40 -10.59 -1.71
C LYS A 7 1.20 -11.09 -0.51
N LEU A 8 1.58 -12.37 -0.55
CA LEU A 8 2.42 -12.97 0.47
C LEU A 8 3.89 -12.58 0.21
N ILE A 9 4.42 -11.66 1.02
CA ILE A 9 5.83 -11.22 0.93
C ILE A 9 6.64 -12.06 1.91
N LEU A 10 7.03 -13.27 1.49
CA LEU A 10 7.85 -14.14 2.32
C LEU A 10 9.24 -13.48 2.53
N SER A 11 9.90 -13.74 3.64
CA SER A 11 11.31 -13.35 3.83
C SER A 11 12.27 -14.49 3.42
N GLU A 12 13.53 -14.16 3.18
CA GLU A 12 14.61 -15.13 2.87
C GLU A 12 14.78 -16.20 3.96
N PRO A 13 15.22 -17.44 3.62
CA PRO A 13 15.77 -17.91 2.33
C PRO A 13 14.74 -18.55 1.37
N VAL A 14 13.45 -18.50 1.72
CA VAL A 14 12.38 -19.12 0.92
C VAL A 14 11.89 -18.17 -0.18
N TYR A 15 12.04 -16.86 0.01
CA TYR A 15 11.51 -15.83 -0.88
C TYR A 15 12.25 -15.66 -2.21
N ALA A 16 13.58 -15.61 -2.27
CA ALA A 16 14.30 -15.43 -3.54
C ALA A 16 14.06 -16.60 -4.49
N LYS A 17 13.84 -17.80 -3.94
CA LYS A 17 13.46 -18.97 -4.75
C LYS A 17 12.01 -18.89 -5.21
N ILE A 18 11.06 -18.62 -4.32
CA ILE A 18 9.63 -18.60 -4.68
C ILE A 18 9.29 -17.40 -5.57
N SER A 19 9.66 -16.17 -5.20
CA SER A 19 9.26 -14.97 -5.95
C SER A 19 9.83 -14.97 -7.37
N HIS A 20 11.11 -15.32 -7.55
CA HIS A 20 11.72 -15.43 -8.87
C HIS A 20 11.08 -16.56 -9.70
N PHE A 21 10.74 -17.71 -9.11
CA PHE A 21 10.12 -18.82 -9.85
C PHE A 21 8.63 -18.61 -10.17
N ILE A 22 7.86 -18.05 -9.22
CA ILE A 22 6.41 -17.84 -9.36
C ILE A 22 6.11 -16.70 -10.32
N LEU A 23 6.88 -15.61 -10.24
CA LEU A 23 6.62 -14.42 -11.06
C LEU A 23 7.17 -14.55 -12.48
N SER A 24 8.17 -15.40 -12.73
CA SER A 24 8.80 -15.52 -14.07
C SER A 24 8.26 -16.67 -14.93
N LYS A 25 7.54 -17.65 -14.35
CA LYS A 25 7.08 -18.85 -15.09
C LYS A 25 5.61 -19.15 -14.81
N THR A 26 4.82 -19.22 -15.87
CA THR A 26 3.48 -19.82 -15.79
C THR A 26 3.62 -21.33 -15.67
N VAL A 27 2.94 -21.93 -14.68
CA VAL A 27 2.99 -23.38 -14.40
C VAL A 27 1.63 -24.02 -14.58
N LYS A 28 1.62 -25.34 -14.76
CA LYS A 28 0.37 -26.11 -14.94
C LYS A 28 -0.41 -26.24 -13.64
N THR A 29 0.28 -26.32 -12.50
CA THR A 29 -0.33 -26.54 -11.19
C THR A 29 0.33 -25.68 -10.13
N ALA A 30 -0.51 -25.03 -9.32
CA ALA A 30 -0.13 -24.35 -8.10
C ALA A 30 -1.07 -24.80 -6.99
N ARG A 31 -0.53 -25.14 -5.81
CA ARG A 31 -1.28 -25.48 -4.60
C ARG A 31 -0.66 -24.77 -3.42
N TRP A 32 -1.44 -24.52 -2.39
CA TRP A 32 -0.93 -23.91 -1.17
C TRP A 32 -1.77 -24.34 0.03
N GLY A 33 -1.16 -24.27 1.20
CA GLY A 33 -1.82 -24.50 2.47
C GLY A 33 -1.05 -23.77 3.55
N TYR A 34 -1.57 -22.63 4.01
CA TYR A 34 -0.94 -21.85 5.06
C TYR A 34 -2.00 -21.15 5.92
N SER A 35 -1.56 -20.75 7.12
CA SER A 35 -2.31 -19.90 8.03
C SER A 35 -1.53 -18.62 8.28
N THR A 36 -2.23 -17.54 8.61
CA THR A 36 -1.61 -16.24 8.87
C THR A 36 -2.08 -15.71 10.21
N ARG A 37 -1.13 -15.36 11.08
CA ARG A 37 -1.35 -14.61 12.30
C ARG A 37 -1.19 -13.10 12.02
N PRO A 38 -2.27 -12.29 12.05
CA PRO A 38 -2.16 -10.86 11.84
C PRO A 38 -1.43 -10.19 13.01
N ILE A 39 -0.61 -9.19 12.71
CA ILE A 39 0.07 -8.32 13.69
C ILE A 39 -0.47 -6.89 13.57
N TYR A 40 -0.55 -6.37 12.34
CA TYR A 40 -0.98 -5.00 12.05
C TYR A 40 -2.09 -4.98 11.01
N GLY A 41 -3.18 -4.27 11.32
CA GLY A 41 -4.22 -3.89 10.37
C GLY A 41 -3.97 -2.48 9.83
N TRP A 42 -5.02 -1.66 9.75
CA TRP A 42 -4.92 -0.24 9.42
C TRP A 42 -5.36 0.61 10.63
N GLY A 43 -4.48 0.70 11.63
CA GLY A 43 -4.81 1.28 12.94
C GLY A 43 -3.83 0.83 14.03
N ASN A 44 -3.92 1.44 15.22
CA ASN A 44 -3.19 0.94 16.38
C ASN A 44 -3.66 -0.49 16.71
N VAL A 45 -2.76 -1.34 17.25
CA VAL A 45 -3.06 -2.75 17.53
C VAL A 45 -4.25 -2.93 18.47
N ASP A 46 -4.34 -2.09 19.52
CA ASP A 46 -5.38 -2.16 20.54
C ASP A 46 -6.57 -1.21 20.25
N SER A 47 -6.83 -0.91 18.97
CA SER A 47 -7.87 0.04 18.57
C SER A 47 -8.73 -0.46 17.42
N LYS A 48 -9.87 0.21 17.18
CA LYS A 48 -10.70 -0.02 16.01
C LYS A 48 -9.86 0.17 14.75
N GLN A 49 -9.81 -0.86 13.90
CA GLN A 49 -9.16 -0.78 12.60
C GLN A 49 -9.99 0.08 11.65
N LYS A 50 -9.31 0.86 10.82
CA LYS A 50 -9.93 1.87 9.96
C LYS A 50 -10.02 1.36 8.51
N SER A 51 -10.91 1.99 7.76
CA SER A 51 -10.85 1.94 6.29
C SER A 51 -9.63 2.71 5.80
N THR A 52 -8.91 2.15 4.83
CA THR A 52 -7.69 2.75 4.25
C THR A 52 -7.94 4.12 3.63
N ALA A 53 -9.09 4.30 2.96
CA ALA A 53 -9.50 5.59 2.40
C ALA A 53 -10.50 6.34 3.31
N GLY A 54 -10.59 5.96 4.58
CA GLY A 54 -11.62 6.45 5.51
C GLY A 54 -13.04 6.17 5.00
N TRP A 55 -13.99 7.02 5.38
CA TRP A 55 -15.39 6.95 4.95
C TRP A 55 -15.58 7.09 3.43
N LEU A 56 -14.62 7.68 2.70
CA LEU A 56 -14.69 7.78 1.23
C LEU A 56 -14.67 6.39 0.56
N ALA A 57 -14.08 5.38 1.22
CA ALA A 57 -14.15 4.00 0.74
C ALA A 57 -15.58 3.43 0.71
N ALA A 58 -16.50 4.00 1.50
CA ALA A 58 -17.89 3.55 1.57
C ALA A 58 -18.74 4.03 0.38
N PHE A 59 -18.23 4.92 -0.47
CA PHE A 59 -18.99 5.41 -1.61
C PHE A 59 -18.55 4.70 -2.91
N PRO A 60 -19.45 3.99 -3.62
CA PRO A 60 -19.13 3.26 -4.86
C PRO A 60 -18.58 4.15 -5.98
N VAL A 61 -18.78 5.46 -5.87
CA VAL A 61 -18.36 6.44 -6.87
C VAL A 61 -16.84 6.72 -6.88
N PHE A 62 -16.11 6.34 -5.82
CA PHE A 62 -14.65 6.53 -5.74
C PHE A 62 -13.91 5.24 -6.11
N GLU A 63 -13.89 4.90 -7.39
CA GLU A 63 -13.13 3.77 -7.91
C GLU A 63 -11.71 4.19 -8.38
N PRO A 64 -10.72 3.28 -8.36
CA PRO A 64 -10.76 1.98 -7.69
C PRO A 64 -10.78 2.13 -6.17
N HIS A 65 -11.42 1.18 -5.52
CA HIS A 65 -11.33 1.00 -4.08
C HIS A 65 -10.12 0.12 -3.74
N TRP A 66 -9.43 0.50 -2.69
CA TRP A 66 -8.26 -0.20 -2.17
C TRP A 66 -8.33 -0.24 -0.65
N GLN A 67 -8.13 -1.43 -0.08
CA GLN A 67 -8.16 -1.66 1.36
C GLN A 67 -6.99 -2.53 1.80
N MET A 68 -6.28 -2.07 2.81
CA MET A 68 -5.33 -2.89 3.56
C MET A 68 -6.11 -3.80 4.50
N CYS A 69 -6.10 -5.09 4.21
CA CYS A 69 -6.69 -6.11 5.07
C CYS A 69 -5.72 -6.48 6.20
N MET A 70 -4.42 -6.44 5.93
CA MET A 70 -3.36 -6.70 6.89
C MET A 70 -2.07 -6.02 6.45
N ALA A 71 -1.62 -5.01 7.19
CA ALA A 71 -0.36 -4.32 6.93
C ALA A 71 0.86 -5.18 7.29
N GLY A 72 0.73 -6.04 8.31
CA GLY A 72 1.76 -6.99 8.69
C GLY A 72 1.20 -8.21 9.43
N GLY A 73 1.78 -9.37 9.17
CA GLY A 73 1.45 -10.62 9.84
C GLY A 73 2.52 -11.68 9.60
N LEU A 74 2.36 -12.83 10.24
CA LEU A 74 3.27 -13.97 10.13
C LEU A 74 2.52 -15.19 9.61
N SER A 75 3.00 -15.77 8.52
CA SER A 75 2.39 -16.91 7.86
C SER A 75 3.23 -18.17 8.05
N THR A 76 2.56 -19.30 8.27
CA THR A 76 3.18 -20.63 8.40
C THR A 76 2.42 -21.62 7.55
N GLY A 77 3.15 -22.39 6.74
CA GLY A 77 2.58 -23.39 5.85
C GLY A 77 3.48 -23.66 4.65
N TRP A 78 2.86 -23.86 3.48
CA TRP A 78 3.57 -24.25 2.28
C TRP A 78 2.89 -23.75 1.00
N ILE A 79 3.69 -23.60 -0.06
CA ILE A 79 3.27 -23.39 -1.44
C ILE A 79 3.94 -24.46 -2.31
N GLU A 80 3.19 -25.10 -3.19
CA GLU A 80 3.67 -26.02 -4.22
C GLU A 80 3.49 -25.36 -5.59
N TRP A 81 4.58 -25.24 -6.35
CA TRP A 81 4.64 -24.60 -7.65
C TRP A 81 5.36 -25.51 -8.64
N ASP A 82 4.68 -25.95 -9.70
CA ASP A 82 5.19 -26.93 -10.68
C ASP A 82 5.73 -28.24 -10.06
N GLY A 83 5.12 -28.68 -8.94
CA GLY A 83 5.54 -29.88 -8.22
C GLY A 83 6.71 -29.67 -7.25
N GLU A 84 7.32 -28.48 -7.20
CA GLU A 84 8.27 -28.11 -6.16
C GLU A 84 7.54 -27.49 -4.97
N ARG A 85 7.77 -28.04 -3.77
CA ARG A 85 7.12 -27.57 -2.53
C ARG A 85 8.09 -26.75 -1.70
N PHE A 86 7.62 -25.58 -1.29
CA PHE A 86 8.33 -24.64 -0.44
C PHE A 86 7.57 -24.48 0.87
N GLU A 87 8.24 -24.72 1.98
CA GLU A 87 7.69 -24.60 3.32
C GLU A 87 8.26 -23.38 4.02
N PHE A 88 7.45 -22.74 4.84
CA PHE A 88 7.82 -21.52 5.54
C PHE A 88 7.15 -21.47 6.91
N GLU A 89 7.85 -20.88 7.87
CA GLU A 89 7.40 -20.72 9.24
C GLU A 89 7.59 -19.26 9.66
N ASN A 90 6.53 -18.67 10.22
CA ASN A 90 6.50 -17.27 10.64
C ASN A 90 7.05 -16.29 9.58
N ALA A 91 6.76 -16.56 8.31
CA ALA A 91 7.18 -15.68 7.24
C ALA A 91 6.37 -14.38 7.27
N PRO A 92 7.00 -13.20 7.14
CA PRO A 92 6.31 -11.93 6.99
C PRO A 92 5.24 -12.01 5.89
N SER A 93 4.16 -11.26 6.07
CA SER A 93 3.02 -11.32 5.16
C SER A 93 2.23 -10.02 5.16
N TYR A 94 1.56 -9.79 4.04
CA TYR A 94 0.75 -8.61 3.75
C TYR A 94 -0.52 -9.06 3.01
N SER A 95 -1.59 -8.29 3.12
CA SER A 95 -2.79 -8.54 2.32
C SER A 95 -3.55 -7.26 2.05
N GLU A 96 -3.99 -7.12 0.81
CA GLU A 96 -4.86 -6.04 0.37
C GLU A 96 -6.04 -6.56 -0.46
N LYS A 97 -6.96 -5.66 -0.75
CA LYS A 97 -8.11 -5.93 -1.60
C LYS A 97 -8.32 -4.74 -2.52
N ASN A 98 -8.52 -5.01 -3.80
CA ASN A 98 -8.83 -4.03 -4.82
C ASN A 98 -10.20 -4.34 -5.44
N TRP A 99 -11.04 -3.34 -5.69
CA TRP A 99 -12.29 -3.56 -6.42
C TRP A 99 -12.74 -2.30 -7.15
N GLY A 100 -13.68 -2.48 -8.09
CA GLY A 100 -14.16 -1.42 -8.97
C GLY A 100 -13.89 -1.72 -10.45
N GLY A 101 -13.95 -0.69 -11.30
CA GLY A 101 -13.80 -0.78 -12.75
C GLY A 101 -12.37 -1.02 -13.26
N GLY A 102 -11.35 -0.59 -12.52
CA GLY A 102 -9.94 -0.77 -12.91
C GLY A 102 -8.97 0.03 -12.03
N PHE A 103 -7.68 -0.29 -12.11
CA PHE A 103 -6.62 0.43 -11.41
C PHE A 103 -6.51 1.91 -11.86
N PRO A 104 -5.84 2.80 -11.10
CA PRO A 104 -5.66 4.19 -11.49
C PRO A 104 -4.93 4.31 -12.84
N ARG A 105 -5.03 5.47 -13.51
CA ARG A 105 -4.30 5.69 -14.79
C ARG A 105 -2.78 5.57 -14.64
N ARG A 106 -2.29 5.89 -13.44
CA ARG A 106 -0.88 5.82 -13.05
C ARG A 106 -0.84 5.55 -11.55
N TRP A 107 -0.04 4.59 -11.11
CA TRP A 107 0.13 4.32 -9.69
C TRP A 107 1.54 3.84 -9.34
N PHE A 108 1.89 3.96 -8.08
CA PHE A 108 3.06 3.33 -7.50
C PHE A 108 2.70 2.77 -6.11
N TRP A 109 3.48 1.80 -5.66
CA TRP A 109 3.30 1.18 -4.36
C TRP A 109 4.65 0.74 -3.79
N VAL A 110 4.77 0.83 -2.47
CA VAL A 110 5.92 0.40 -1.68
C VAL A 110 5.41 -0.28 -0.41
N GLN A 111 5.92 -1.47 -0.12
CA GLN A 111 5.58 -2.21 1.10
C GLN A 111 6.82 -2.88 1.65
N CYS A 112 6.97 -2.89 2.97
CA CYS A 112 8.01 -3.68 3.61
C CYS A 112 7.62 -4.04 5.04
N ASN A 113 7.89 -5.28 5.46
CA ASN A 113 7.70 -5.76 6.83
C ASN A 113 8.98 -6.34 7.46
N VAL A 114 10.11 -6.23 6.76
CA VAL A 114 11.40 -6.77 7.19
C VAL A 114 12.38 -5.62 7.26
N PHE A 115 12.79 -5.24 8.46
CA PHE A 115 13.67 -4.09 8.65
C PHE A 115 14.82 -4.42 9.61
N GLU A 116 15.97 -3.82 9.32
CA GLU A 116 17.14 -3.78 10.19
C GLU A 116 17.26 -2.38 10.82
N GLY A 117 17.90 -2.28 11.99
CA GLY A 117 18.17 -1.01 12.66
C GLY A 117 17.19 -0.63 13.78
N ALA A 118 16.19 -1.47 14.07
CA ALA A 118 15.28 -1.28 15.19
C ALA A 118 14.83 -2.62 15.81
N SER A 119 14.29 -2.56 17.02
CA SER A 119 13.73 -3.71 17.74
C SER A 119 12.20 -3.75 17.64
N GLY A 120 11.65 -4.92 17.35
CA GLY A 120 10.21 -5.17 17.22
C GLY A 120 9.71 -5.12 15.77
N ASP A 121 8.45 -5.51 15.59
CA ASP A 121 7.83 -5.59 14.26
C ASP A 121 7.57 -4.19 13.68
N ILE A 122 7.98 -3.99 12.43
CA ILE A 122 7.74 -2.77 11.67
C ILE A 122 7.00 -3.15 10.39
N ALA A 123 5.95 -2.40 10.06
CA ALA A 123 5.27 -2.52 8.77
C ALA A 123 5.15 -1.17 8.09
N LEU A 124 5.54 -1.12 6.81
CA LEU A 124 5.39 0.01 5.92
C LEU A 124 4.40 -0.35 4.81
N THR A 125 3.46 0.53 4.54
CA THR A 125 2.66 0.52 3.32
C THR A 125 2.56 1.96 2.82
N ALA A 126 2.97 2.19 1.58
CA ALA A 126 2.92 3.49 0.95
C ALA A 126 2.50 3.34 -0.50
N ALA A 127 1.62 4.21 -0.97
CA ALA A 127 1.10 4.14 -2.33
C ALA A 127 0.63 5.50 -2.81
N GLY A 128 0.52 5.64 -4.12
CA GLY A 128 -0.10 6.78 -4.75
C GLY A 128 -0.67 6.45 -6.11
N GLY A 129 -1.72 7.18 -6.50
CA GLY A 129 -2.47 6.95 -7.72
C GLY A 129 -3.07 8.21 -8.29
N LEU A 130 -3.07 8.31 -9.62
CA LEU A 130 -3.85 9.28 -10.38
C LEU A 130 -5.21 8.64 -10.71
N ARG A 131 -6.17 8.82 -9.81
CA ARG A 131 -7.50 8.19 -9.92
C ARG A 131 -8.51 9.14 -10.55
N GLN A 132 -9.51 8.58 -11.21
CA GLN A 132 -10.60 9.34 -11.82
C GLN A 132 -11.63 9.71 -10.76
N LEU A 133 -12.15 10.93 -10.80
CA LEU A 133 -13.24 11.36 -9.94
C LEU A 133 -14.60 11.10 -10.60
N PRO A 134 -15.63 10.74 -9.82
CA PRO A 134 -16.97 10.52 -10.35
C PRO A 134 -17.64 11.81 -10.86
N GLY A 135 -18.38 11.69 -11.96
CA GLY A 135 -19.31 12.72 -12.45
C GLY A 135 -18.88 13.48 -13.71
N LEU A 136 -17.58 13.64 -13.98
CA LEU A 136 -17.07 14.28 -15.20
C LEU A 136 -15.97 13.41 -15.81
N SER A 137 -16.07 13.12 -17.11
CA SER A 137 -15.27 12.11 -17.82
C SER A 137 -13.74 12.30 -17.74
N ASP A 138 -13.25 13.47 -17.35
CA ASP A 138 -11.82 13.82 -17.45
C ASP A 138 -11.22 14.47 -16.19
N THR A 139 -11.88 14.37 -15.03
CA THR A 139 -11.30 14.89 -13.78
C THR A 139 -10.49 13.81 -13.07
N PHE A 140 -9.23 14.11 -12.76
CA PHE A 140 -8.33 13.22 -12.03
C PHE A 140 -7.77 13.91 -10.79
N GLU A 141 -7.54 13.11 -9.75
CA GLU A 141 -6.85 13.57 -8.55
C GLU A 141 -5.66 12.69 -8.20
N ASN A 142 -4.65 13.30 -7.59
CA ASN A 142 -3.58 12.55 -6.97
C ASN A 142 -3.98 12.18 -5.54
N ALA A 143 -4.13 10.88 -5.30
CA ALA A 143 -4.26 10.33 -3.96
C ALA A 143 -2.93 9.65 -3.59
N ALA A 144 -2.48 9.80 -2.35
CA ALA A 144 -1.34 9.08 -1.83
C ALA A 144 -1.44 8.92 -0.32
N LEU A 145 -0.78 7.90 0.21
CA LEU A 145 -0.70 7.65 1.63
C LEU A 145 0.62 7.00 2.03
N ILE A 146 0.96 7.14 3.30
CA ILE A 146 2.03 6.39 3.98
C ILE A 146 1.48 5.93 5.32
N GLY A 147 1.55 4.63 5.58
CA GLY A 147 1.23 4.02 6.86
C GLY A 147 2.46 3.31 7.42
N VAL A 148 2.87 3.68 8.63
CA VAL A 148 3.96 3.02 9.36
C VAL A 148 3.42 2.46 10.66
N HIS A 149 3.67 1.18 10.93
CA HIS A 149 3.42 0.57 12.23
C HIS A 149 4.73 0.31 12.94
N TYR A 150 4.82 0.69 14.21
CA TYR A 150 5.96 0.40 15.07
C TYR A 150 5.54 0.36 16.54
N ARG A 151 5.89 -0.73 17.24
CA ARG A 151 5.57 -0.93 18.66
C ARG A 151 4.08 -0.73 18.98
N GLY A 152 3.21 -1.23 18.11
CA GLY A 152 1.75 -1.13 18.27
C GLY A 152 1.14 0.22 17.89
N VAL A 153 1.95 1.22 17.56
CA VAL A 153 1.51 2.55 17.13
C VAL A 153 1.44 2.63 15.61
N PHE A 154 0.34 3.19 15.11
CA PHE A 154 0.11 3.48 13.70
C PHE A 154 0.31 4.96 13.39
N TYR A 155 1.30 5.26 12.55
CA TYR A 155 1.61 6.58 12.03
C TYR A 155 1.02 6.72 10.63
N GLU A 156 -0.10 7.42 10.54
CA GLU A 156 -0.87 7.60 9.32
C GLU A 156 -0.57 8.96 8.68
N PHE A 157 -0.25 8.95 7.38
CA PHE A 157 -0.08 10.14 6.56
C PHE A 157 -0.97 10.04 5.33
N VAL A 158 -1.99 10.88 5.28
CA VAL A 158 -3.09 10.85 4.31
C VAL A 158 -3.56 12.28 4.04
N PRO A 159 -4.23 12.56 2.90
CA PRO A 159 -4.57 13.93 2.49
C PRO A 159 -5.43 14.73 3.48
N TRP A 160 -6.17 14.06 4.37
CA TRP A 160 -7.01 14.70 5.38
C TRP A 160 -6.30 14.99 6.71
N ASN A 161 -5.11 14.44 6.94
CA ASN A 161 -4.35 14.69 8.18
C ASN A 161 -2.95 15.28 7.95
N GLY A 162 -2.49 15.33 6.70
CA GLY A 162 -1.15 15.79 6.34
C GLY A 162 -0.98 16.02 4.85
N VAL A 163 0.27 16.24 4.44
CA VAL A 163 0.65 16.37 3.04
C VAL A 163 1.62 15.25 2.71
N VAL A 164 1.30 14.48 1.67
CA VAL A 164 2.17 13.42 1.13
C VAL A 164 2.74 13.90 -0.20
N LYS A 165 4.05 13.76 -0.38
CA LYS A 165 4.80 14.13 -1.58
C LYS A 165 5.55 12.91 -2.09
N TRP A 166 5.77 12.84 -3.39
CA TRP A 166 6.52 11.75 -4.00
C TRP A 166 7.32 12.20 -5.21
N GLU A 167 8.35 11.42 -5.49
CA GLU A 167 9.10 11.41 -6.74
C GLU A 167 9.39 9.96 -7.11
N VAL A 168 8.77 9.47 -8.20
CA VAL A 168 8.91 8.07 -8.63
C VAL A 168 9.36 8.02 -10.07
N SER A 169 10.45 7.31 -10.35
CA SER A 169 10.95 7.12 -11.72
C SER A 169 10.07 6.14 -12.51
N GLN A 170 10.27 6.07 -13.82
CA GLN A 170 9.64 5.02 -14.65
C GLN A 170 9.92 3.61 -14.10
N TRP A 171 11.10 3.41 -13.50
CA TRP A 171 11.46 2.24 -12.72
C TRP A 171 12.70 2.54 -11.87
N GLY A 172 12.92 1.77 -10.81
CA GLY A 172 14.20 1.71 -10.08
C GLY A 172 14.36 2.72 -8.95
N TYR A 173 13.44 3.68 -8.80
CA TYR A 173 13.50 4.71 -7.76
C TYR A 173 12.11 5.16 -7.30
N TRP A 174 11.88 5.11 -5.99
CA TRP A 174 10.70 5.62 -5.30
C TRP A 174 11.13 6.47 -4.12
N PHE A 175 10.77 7.74 -4.13
CA PHE A 175 10.88 8.63 -2.98
C PHE A 175 9.48 9.06 -2.54
N MET A 176 9.22 8.99 -1.24
CA MET A 176 8.07 9.65 -0.65
C MET A 176 8.45 10.36 0.63
N SER A 177 7.76 11.47 0.89
CA SER A 177 7.83 12.17 2.17
C SER A 177 6.45 12.62 2.59
N ALA A 178 6.20 12.68 3.89
CA ALA A 178 4.98 13.26 4.40
C ALA A 178 5.18 13.94 5.75
N GLU A 179 4.29 14.89 6.03
CA GLU A 179 4.20 15.54 7.34
C GLU A 179 2.74 15.73 7.73
N ASN A 180 2.45 15.52 9.02
CA ASN A 180 1.18 15.85 9.64
C ASN A 180 1.46 16.82 10.82
N LYS A 181 0.48 17.04 11.70
CA LYS A 181 0.64 17.96 12.84
C LYS A 181 1.78 17.57 13.79
N THR A 182 2.05 16.27 13.93
CA THR A 182 2.89 15.71 15.01
C THR A 182 4.11 14.94 14.52
N HIS A 183 4.16 14.51 13.25
CA HIS A 183 5.22 13.65 12.74
C HIS A 183 5.67 14.03 11.33
N LYS A 184 6.87 13.56 10.98
CA LYS A 184 7.43 13.58 9.62
C LYS A 184 7.94 12.20 9.24
N VAL A 185 7.77 11.81 7.99
CA VAL A 185 8.27 10.53 7.45
C VAL A 185 8.93 10.74 6.09
N GLU A 186 10.00 10.00 5.83
CA GLU A 186 10.65 9.90 4.54
C GLU A 186 10.97 8.43 4.25
N LEU A 187 10.77 8.01 2.99
CA LEU A 187 11.18 6.71 2.50
C LEU A 187 11.83 6.83 1.12
N VAL A 188 12.89 6.06 0.92
CA VAL A 188 13.57 5.93 -0.37
C VAL A 188 13.74 4.46 -0.67
N ALA A 189 13.16 3.98 -1.77
CA ALA A 189 13.38 2.64 -2.28
C ALA A 189 14.08 2.68 -3.64
N THR A 190 15.04 1.79 -3.85
CA THR A 190 15.75 1.63 -5.12
C THR A 190 15.91 0.17 -5.48
N THR A 191 15.90 -0.15 -6.77
CA THR A 191 16.18 -1.52 -7.22
C THR A 191 16.96 -1.52 -8.53
N LYS A 192 17.82 -2.53 -8.67
CA LYS A 192 18.48 -2.90 -9.93
C LYS A 192 17.80 -4.09 -10.61
N ASP A 193 16.88 -4.74 -9.91
CA ASP A 193 16.09 -5.84 -10.46
C ASP A 193 15.23 -5.29 -11.63
N PRO A 194 15.14 -6.01 -12.77
CA PRO A 194 14.35 -5.54 -13.91
C PRO A 194 12.85 -5.49 -13.61
N GLY A 195 12.37 -6.16 -12.56
CA GLY A 195 10.97 -6.32 -12.21
C GLY A 195 10.27 -7.36 -13.07
N THR A 196 9.12 -7.82 -12.60
CA THR A 196 8.21 -8.70 -13.33
C THR A 196 7.06 -7.89 -13.89
N THR A 197 6.76 -8.05 -15.18
CA THR A 197 5.55 -7.48 -15.78
C THR A 197 4.33 -8.32 -15.42
N LEU A 198 3.36 -7.69 -14.76
CA LEU A 198 2.11 -8.31 -14.35
C LEU A 198 0.93 -7.72 -15.13
N ARG A 199 -0.13 -8.54 -15.26
CA ARG A 199 -1.40 -8.08 -15.80
C ARG A 199 -2.26 -7.45 -14.70
N ALA A 200 -2.83 -6.29 -15.00
CA ALA A 200 -3.75 -5.58 -14.12
C ALA A 200 -4.97 -5.10 -14.94
N PRO A 201 -6.16 -5.01 -14.34
CA PRO A 201 -7.32 -4.40 -14.99
C PRO A 201 -7.14 -2.89 -15.14
N THR A 202 -7.27 -2.39 -16.36
CA THR A 202 -7.29 -0.96 -16.68
C THR A 202 -8.61 -0.57 -17.36
N SER A 203 -8.97 0.71 -17.26
CA SER A 203 -10.17 1.27 -17.89
C SER A 203 -10.12 1.15 -19.43
N GLU A 204 -8.94 1.29 -20.04
CA GLU A 204 -8.80 1.38 -21.49
C GLU A 204 -8.57 0.02 -22.16
N ALA A 205 -7.81 -0.88 -21.52
CA ALA A 205 -7.34 -2.11 -22.13
C ALA A 205 -7.82 -3.39 -21.42
N GLY A 206 -8.67 -3.25 -20.39
CA GLY A 206 -9.10 -4.38 -19.57
C GLY A 206 -7.90 -5.03 -18.86
N PHE A 207 -7.87 -6.36 -18.80
CA PHE A 207 -6.81 -7.09 -18.11
C PHE A 207 -5.53 -7.18 -18.98
N ALA A 208 -4.67 -6.16 -18.86
CA ALA A 208 -3.50 -5.95 -19.72
C ALA A 208 -2.20 -5.86 -18.91
N SER A 209 -1.06 -6.04 -19.59
CA SER A 209 0.28 -5.86 -19.01
C SER A 209 0.53 -4.39 -18.67
N ALA A 210 0.08 -3.97 -17.50
CA ALA A 210 0.05 -2.57 -17.06
C ALA A 210 0.74 -2.36 -15.70
N CYS A 211 1.36 -3.40 -15.13
CA CYS A 211 1.98 -3.37 -13.82
C CYS A 211 3.39 -3.93 -13.92
N LYS A 212 4.33 -3.36 -13.15
CA LYS A 212 5.66 -3.92 -12.96
C LYS A 212 6.04 -3.87 -11.49
N ASP A 213 6.43 -5.01 -10.92
CA ASP A 213 6.76 -5.12 -9.51
C ASP A 213 8.04 -5.94 -9.25
N THR A 214 8.58 -5.80 -8.04
CA THR A 214 9.64 -6.66 -7.50
C THR A 214 9.58 -6.57 -5.97
N CYS A 215 10.11 -7.56 -5.25
CA CYS A 215 10.39 -7.38 -3.82
C CYS A 215 11.86 -7.53 -3.46
N SER A 216 12.71 -7.17 -4.42
CA SER A 216 14.15 -7.07 -4.27
C SER A 216 14.56 -5.60 -4.37
N ALA A 217 14.05 -4.75 -3.47
CA ALA A 217 14.42 -3.35 -3.39
C ALA A 217 15.10 -3.01 -2.07
N GLU A 218 16.14 -2.18 -2.16
CA GLU A 218 16.79 -1.52 -1.03
C GLU A 218 15.92 -0.35 -0.60
N LEU A 219 15.54 -0.29 0.67
CA LEU A 219 14.67 0.71 1.27
C LEU A 219 15.34 1.31 2.50
N ARG A 220 15.26 2.63 2.64
CA ARG A 220 15.46 3.34 3.91
C ARG A 220 14.17 4.02 4.32
N LEU A 221 13.75 3.83 5.56
CA LEU A 221 12.58 4.47 6.17
C LEU A 221 13.04 5.27 7.40
N GLN A 222 12.62 6.52 7.46
CA GLN A 222 12.89 7.40 8.58
C GLN A 222 11.62 8.10 9.06
N LEU A 223 11.42 8.12 10.38
CA LEU A 223 10.25 8.71 11.04
C LEU A 223 10.72 9.57 12.21
N TRP A 224 10.15 10.77 12.33
CA TRP A 224 10.48 11.73 13.39
C TRP A 224 9.22 12.32 14.01
N ASP A 225 9.37 12.78 15.25
CA ASP A 225 8.51 13.83 15.79
C ASP A 225 8.62 15.09 14.93
N ARG A 226 7.55 15.89 14.89
CA ARG A 226 7.54 17.22 14.29
C ARG A 226 7.55 18.28 15.39
N ARG A 227 8.53 19.18 15.34
CA ARG A 227 8.61 20.31 16.27
C ARG A 227 7.56 21.39 15.93
N SER A 228 7.30 22.29 16.87
CA SER A 228 6.36 23.41 16.70
C SER A 228 6.74 24.34 15.54
N ASP A 229 8.05 24.48 15.26
CA ASP A 229 8.59 25.24 14.12
C ASP A 229 8.50 24.49 12.77
N GLY A 230 7.98 23.25 12.78
CA GLY A 230 7.86 22.39 11.62
C GLY A 230 9.13 21.62 11.24
N SER A 231 10.23 21.74 11.99
CA SER A 231 11.45 20.96 11.77
C SER A 231 11.33 19.52 12.27
N LYS A 232 12.27 18.66 11.83
CA LYS A 232 12.40 17.28 12.32
C LYS A 232 12.85 17.31 13.79
N GLY A 233 12.09 16.66 14.66
CA GLY A 233 12.33 16.50 16.08
C GLY A 233 13.20 15.29 16.39
N ASN A 234 12.81 14.54 17.42
CA ASN A 234 13.50 13.29 17.76
C ASN A 234 13.23 12.23 16.70
N ILE A 235 14.22 11.38 16.47
CA ILE A 235 14.07 10.24 15.56
C ILE A 235 13.35 9.10 16.26
N ILE A 236 12.31 8.59 15.62
CA ILE A 236 11.50 7.46 16.08
C ILE A 236 11.99 6.18 15.40
N LEU A 237 12.26 6.26 14.08
CA LEU A 237 12.83 5.17 13.28
C LEU A 237 13.88 5.71 12.31
N ASP A 238 14.95 4.95 12.13
CA ASP A 238 15.89 5.02 11.00
C ASP A 238 16.28 3.58 10.69
N VAL A 239 15.63 2.99 9.70
CA VAL A 239 15.72 1.56 9.42
C VAL A 239 15.91 1.31 7.94
N THR A 240 16.54 0.18 7.63
CA THR A 240 16.80 -0.25 6.26
C THR A 240 16.25 -1.63 5.98
N SER A 241 16.01 -1.94 4.71
CA SER A 241 15.62 -3.27 4.24
C SER A 241 16.18 -3.50 2.85
N ASN A 242 16.53 -4.73 2.53
CA ASN A 242 16.82 -5.19 1.17
C ASN A 242 15.68 -6.06 0.59
N MET A 243 14.53 -6.09 1.27
CA MET A 243 13.37 -6.93 0.95
C MET A 243 12.10 -6.11 0.66
N ALA A 244 12.26 -4.83 0.32
CA ALA A 244 11.09 -4.00 0.05
C ALA A 244 10.43 -4.39 -1.27
N ALA A 245 9.11 -4.49 -1.22
CA ALA A 245 8.24 -4.67 -2.36
C ALA A 245 7.93 -3.31 -3.00
N VAL A 246 8.20 -3.16 -4.29
CA VAL A 246 7.98 -1.92 -5.03
C VAL A 246 7.26 -2.20 -6.34
N GLU A 247 6.41 -1.26 -6.74
CA GLU A 247 5.58 -1.40 -7.92
C GLU A 247 5.39 -0.04 -8.60
N VAL A 248 5.30 -0.07 -9.93
CA VAL A 248 4.72 0.99 -10.76
C VAL A 248 3.69 0.37 -11.69
N GLY A 249 2.65 1.13 -12.00
CA GLY A 249 1.73 0.70 -13.04
C GLY A 249 0.97 1.83 -13.70
N GLY A 250 0.15 1.42 -14.66
CA GLY A 250 -0.54 2.28 -15.60
C GLY A 250 0.45 2.90 -16.56
N GLY A 251 0.18 4.14 -16.97
CA GLY A 251 1.04 4.89 -17.87
C GLY A 251 0.33 5.32 -19.15
N PRO A 252 1.09 5.67 -20.19
CA PRO A 252 2.56 5.62 -20.26
C PRO A 252 3.30 6.54 -19.25
N TRP A 253 4.45 6.08 -18.74
CA TRP A 253 5.36 6.89 -17.93
C TRP A 253 6.46 7.47 -18.83
N PHE A 254 6.46 8.78 -19.09
CA PHE A 254 7.47 9.42 -19.96
C PHE A 254 8.60 10.11 -19.18
N SER A 255 8.36 10.41 -17.90
CA SER A 255 9.29 11.09 -17.01
C SER A 255 8.99 10.69 -15.56
N PRO A 256 9.92 10.93 -14.62
CA PRO A 256 9.63 10.76 -13.20
C PRO A 256 8.36 11.51 -12.79
N TRP A 257 7.49 10.83 -12.04
CA TRP A 257 6.30 11.42 -11.48
C TRP A 257 6.65 12.16 -10.19
N LYS A 258 6.63 13.49 -10.23
CA LYS A 258 6.66 14.31 -9.02
C LYS A 258 5.26 14.79 -8.71
N GLY A 259 4.85 14.67 -7.47
CA GLY A 259 3.52 15.11 -7.07
C GLY A 259 3.36 15.28 -5.57
N GLN A 260 2.22 15.84 -5.20
CA GLN A 260 1.78 15.94 -3.83
C GLN A 260 0.27 15.75 -3.75
N THR A 261 -0.21 15.28 -2.60
CA THR A 261 -1.64 15.24 -2.30
C THR A 261 -2.15 16.66 -2.14
N ASN A 262 -3.29 16.96 -2.75
CA ASN A 262 -4.03 18.18 -2.45
C ASN A 262 -5.06 17.84 -1.37
N ALA A 263 -5.25 18.72 -0.39
CA ALA A 263 -6.41 18.59 0.50
C ALA A 263 -7.66 18.73 -0.38
N PRO A 264 -8.57 17.74 -0.43
CA PRO A 264 -9.74 17.86 -1.28
C PRO A 264 -10.60 19.04 -0.81
N GLU A 265 -10.93 19.98 -1.70
CA GLU A 265 -11.82 21.11 -1.38
C GLU A 265 -13.19 20.65 -0.84
N PHE A 266 -13.61 19.44 -1.22
CA PHE A 266 -14.85 18.82 -0.72
C PHE A 266 -14.71 18.30 0.72
N VAL A 267 -13.52 17.83 1.10
CA VAL A 267 -13.23 17.30 2.45
C VAL A 267 -13.10 18.44 3.47
N SER A 268 -12.64 19.63 3.07
CA SER A 268 -12.64 20.81 3.95
C SER A 268 -14.07 21.29 4.31
N ARG A 269 -15.04 21.12 3.38
CA ARG A 269 -16.47 21.41 3.64
C ARG A 269 -17.19 20.31 4.41
N ALA A 270 -16.82 19.05 4.25
CA ALA A 270 -17.42 17.93 4.99
C ALA A 270 -16.85 17.78 6.42
N LEU A 271 -15.55 18.00 6.63
CA LEU A 271 -14.90 17.96 7.96
C LEU A 271 -15.24 19.16 8.85
N SER A 272 -15.86 20.21 8.32
CA SER A 272 -16.35 21.36 9.08
C SER A 272 -17.76 21.14 9.65
N LEU A 273 -18.39 19.99 9.39
CA LEU A 273 -19.64 19.57 10.01
C LEU A 273 -19.35 18.55 11.12
N PRO A 274 -19.88 18.71 12.35
CA PRO A 274 -19.64 17.81 13.47
C PRO A 274 -20.55 16.57 13.36
N VAL A 275 -20.40 15.80 12.27
CA VAL A 275 -21.19 14.59 12.02
C VAL A 275 -20.23 13.41 11.96
N ASP A 276 -20.42 12.44 12.86
CA ASP A 276 -19.76 11.14 12.80
C ASP A 276 -20.35 10.34 11.63
N VAL A 277 -19.82 10.59 10.43
CA VAL A 277 -20.26 9.97 9.18
C VAL A 277 -20.03 8.45 9.21
N GLU A 278 -19.00 7.97 9.92
CA GLU A 278 -18.74 6.53 10.06
C GLU A 278 -19.80 5.84 10.92
N GLY A 279 -20.18 6.42 12.07
CA GLY A 279 -21.27 5.89 12.90
C GLY A 279 -22.65 5.92 12.23
N LEU A 280 -22.88 6.90 11.35
CA LEU A 280 -24.14 7.06 10.62
C LEU A 280 -24.25 6.10 9.42
N LEU A 281 -23.12 5.75 8.79
CA LEU A 281 -23.05 4.74 7.73
C LEU A 281 -23.11 3.30 8.28
N ASP A 282 -22.61 3.07 9.50
CA ASP A 282 -22.76 1.78 10.18
C ASP A 282 -24.23 1.46 10.52
N SER A 283 -25.10 2.46 10.61
CA SER A 283 -26.53 2.31 10.90
C SER A 283 -27.43 2.18 9.65
N VAL A 284 -26.88 2.31 8.42
CA VAL A 284 -27.63 2.17 7.16
C VAL A 284 -26.88 1.27 6.16
N PRO A 285 -27.13 -0.05 6.16
CA PRO A 285 -26.38 -1.02 5.33
C PRO A 285 -26.50 -0.80 3.82
N LEU A 286 -27.57 -0.13 3.37
CA LEU A 286 -27.88 0.08 1.95
C LEU A 286 -26.88 1.01 1.23
N LEU A 287 -26.07 1.76 1.98
CA LEU A 287 -25.06 2.68 1.45
C LEU A 287 -23.66 2.07 1.40
N LYS A 288 -23.45 0.85 1.92
CA LYS A 288 -22.15 0.19 1.86
C LYS A 288 -21.94 -0.45 0.47
N PRO A 289 -20.77 -0.27 -0.16
CA PRO A 289 -20.45 -0.98 -1.40
C PRO A 289 -20.45 -2.50 -1.12
N PRO A 290 -20.75 -3.35 -2.11
CA PRO A 290 -20.65 -4.79 -1.94
C PRO A 290 -19.25 -5.19 -1.47
N GLY A 291 -19.14 -5.74 -0.24
CA GLY A 291 -17.90 -6.29 0.30
C GLY A 291 -17.10 -5.40 1.26
N LEU A 292 -17.75 -4.43 1.91
CA LEU A 292 -17.32 -3.74 3.14
C LEU A 292 -18.10 -4.23 4.36
#